data_AF-A0A7K0KJK1-F1
#
_entry.id   AF-A0A7K0KJK1-F1
#
_cell.length_a   1.000
_cell.length_b   1.000
_cell.length_c   1.000
_cell.angle_alpha   90.00
_cell.angle_beta   90.00
_cell.angle_gamma   90.00
#
_symmetry.space_group_name_H-M   'P 1'
#
loop_
_entity.id
_entity.type
_entity.pdbx_description
1 polymer ?
#
loop_
_entity_poly.entity_id
_entity_poly.type
_entity_poly.pdbx_seq_one_letter_code
_entity_poly.pdbx_strand_id
1 'polypeptide(L)' 'MDFKQYYITACFACLPNFIKTGNPNGLGLVSWPATNGKEVEPILQLDVNSFVEQDAKREQRNKTIVIGIFAPTNFRN' A
#
# COMPACT_ATOMS: atom_id res chain seq x y z
N MET A 1 20.70 -2.94 16.57
CA MET A 1 19.48 -2.58 15.80
C MET A 1 18.41 -3.60 16.14
N ASP A 2 17.24 -3.14 16.57
CA ASP A 2 16.04 -3.95 16.84
C ASP A 2 15.45 -4.46 15.50
N PHE A 3 14.94 -5.69 15.47
CA PHE A 3 14.21 -6.26 14.33
C PHE A 3 13.08 -5.34 13.81
N LYS A 4 12.39 -4.60 14.69
CA LYS A 4 11.37 -3.61 14.32
C LYS A 4 11.94 -2.43 13.54
N GLN A 5 13.16 -1.98 13.86
CA GLN A 5 13.83 -0.88 13.16
C GLN A 5 14.25 -1.28 11.73
N TYR A 6 14.57 -2.56 11.51
CA TYR A 6 14.98 -3.08 10.19
C TYR A 6 13.82 -3.06 9.18
N TYR A 7 12.61 -3.44 9.59
CA TYR A 7 11.43 -3.46 8.71
C TYR A 7 10.95 -2.06 8.31
N ILE A 8 10.98 -1.09 9.24
CA ILE A 8 10.68 0.31 8.92
C ILE A 8 11.72 0.85 7.92
N THR A 9 12.98 0.41 8.03
CA THR A 9 14.06 0.82 7.11
C THR A 9 13.94 0.19 5.73
N ALA A 10 13.49 -1.07 5.63
CA ALA A 10 13.22 -1.74 4.35
C ALA A 10 12.08 -1.06 3.56
N CYS A 11 11.09 -0.49 4.25
CA CYS A 11 10.05 0.31 3.65
C CYS A 11 10.58 1.62 3.03
N PHE A 12 11.62 2.24 3.59
CA PHE A 12 12.25 3.41 2.98
C PHE A 12 13.00 3.08 1.68
N ALA A 13 13.30 1.81 1.41
CA ALA A 13 13.98 1.40 0.17
C ALA A 13 13.05 1.37 -1.06
N CYS A 14 11.72 1.27 -0.88
CA CYS A 14 10.78 1.23 -2.00
C CYS A 14 10.70 2.57 -2.75
N LEU A 15 10.79 3.69 -2.03
CA LEU A 15 10.66 5.03 -2.60
C LEU A 15 11.83 5.39 -3.54
N PRO A 16 13.11 5.19 -3.18
CA PRO A 16 14.24 5.38 -4.09
C PRO A 16 14.16 4.51 -5.35
N ASN A 17 13.72 3.25 -5.24
CA ASN A 17 13.60 2.35 -6.40
C ASN A 17 12.49 2.82 -7.33
N PHE A 18 11.35 3.22 -6.77
CA PHE A 18 10.24 3.80 -7.52
C PHE A 18 10.65 5.09 -8.25
N ILE A 19 11.33 6.02 -7.56
CA ILE A 19 11.80 7.28 -8.17
C ILE A 19 12.76 7.00 -9.34
N LYS A 20 13.65 6.01 -9.19
CA LYS A 20 14.67 5.70 -10.21
C LYS A 20 14.14 4.89 -11.39
N THR A 21 13.20 3.98 -11.17
CA THR A 21 12.85 2.92 -12.15
C THR A 21 11.35 2.77 -12.41
N GLY A 22 10.50 3.45 -11.64
CA GLY A 22 9.06 3.22 -11.63
C GLY A 22 8.64 1.90 -10.95
N ASN A 23 9.60 1.07 -10.53
CA ASN A 23 9.34 -0.19 -9.85
C ASN A 23 9.76 -0.10 -8.37
N PRO A 24 8.83 -0.22 -7.40
CA PRO A 24 9.13 -0.12 -5.98
C PRO A 24 9.82 -1.37 -5.42
N ASN A 25 9.84 -2.49 -6.16
CA ASN A 25 10.38 -3.76 -5.69
C ASN A 25 11.91 -3.70 -5.48
N GLY A 26 12.40 -4.45 -4.49
CA GLY A 26 13.83 -4.50 -4.15
C GLY A 26 14.11 -5.27 -2.85
N LEU A 27 15.37 -5.26 -2.42
CA LEU A 27 15.80 -5.90 -1.17
C LEU A 27 15.00 -5.38 0.02
N GLY A 28 14.42 -6.29 0.79
CA GLY A 28 13.63 -5.98 1.99
C GLY A 28 12.14 -5.72 1.73
N LEU A 29 11.69 -5.70 0.47
CA LEU A 29 10.27 -5.63 0.12
C LEU A 29 9.76 -7.01 -0.31
N VAL A 30 8.57 -7.40 0.17
CA VAL A 30 7.84 -8.51 -0.45
C VAL A 30 7.45 -8.15 -1.88
N SER A 31 7.40 -9.14 -2.77
CA SER A 31 7.06 -8.92 -4.18
C SER A 31 5.69 -8.28 -4.30
N TRP A 32 5.65 -7.00 -4.68
CA TRP A 32 4.43 -6.23 -4.88
C TRP A 32 4.15 -6.10 -6.38
N PRO A 33 3.16 -6.82 -6.92
CA PRO A 33 2.85 -6.78 -8.34
C PRO A 33 2.05 -5.53 -8.71
N ALA A 34 2.18 -5.07 -9.96
CA ALA A 34 1.39 -3.96 -10.48
C ALA A 34 -0.12 -4.23 -10.40
N THR A 35 -0.89 -3.15 -10.25
CA THR A 35 -2.36 -3.16 -10.19
C THR A 35 -3.01 -3.26 -11.56
N ASN A 36 -2.33 -2.83 -12.62
CA ASN A 36 -2.88 -2.74 -13.97
C ASN A 36 -3.40 -4.09 -14.47
N GLY A 37 -4.67 -4.11 -14.91
CA GLY A 37 -5.31 -5.28 -15.50
C GLY A 37 -5.76 -6.35 -14.51
N LYS A 38 -5.77 -6.06 -13.20
CA LYS A 38 -6.27 -6.99 -12.18
C LYS A 38 -7.66 -6.59 -11.70
N GLU A 39 -8.52 -7.60 -11.52
CA GLU A 39 -9.89 -7.43 -11.01
C GLU A 39 -9.91 -7.01 -9.53
N VAL A 40 -8.93 -7.50 -8.76
CA VAL A 40 -8.70 -7.11 -7.37
C VAL A 40 -7.30 -6.52 -7.25
N GLU A 41 -7.23 -5.29 -6.75
CA GLU A 41 -5.98 -4.56 -6.62
C GLU A 41 -5.06 -5.23 -5.58
N PRO A 42 -3.79 -5.55 -5.90
CA PRO A 42 -2.81 -5.99 -4.91
C PRO A 42 -2.42 -4.87 -3.96
N ILE A 43 -2.81 -5.00 -2.70
CA ILE A 43 -2.53 -4.04 -1.64
C ILE A 43 -1.31 -4.52 -0.85
N LEU A 44 -0.24 -3.74 -0.89
CA LEU A 44 0.92 -3.96 -0.04
C LEU A 44 0.65 -3.40 1.37
N GLN A 45 0.71 -4.25 2.38
CA GLN A 45 0.68 -3.84 3.79
C GLN A 45 2.10 -3.85 4.36
N LEU A 46 2.50 -2.70 4.88
CA LEU A 46 3.83 -2.45 5.42
C LEU A 46 3.78 -2.59 6.94
N ASP A 47 4.42 -3.63 7.45
CA ASP A 47 4.54 -3.93 8.88
C ASP A 47 5.80 -4.80 9.12
N VAL A 48 6.09 -5.12 10.38
CA VAL A 48 7.11 -6.11 10.78
C VAL A 48 6.93 -7.45 10.07
N ASN A 49 5.72 -7.77 9.64
CA ASN A 49 5.40 -8.91 8.79
C ASN A 49 4.71 -8.39 7.53
N SER A 50 5.43 -7.63 6.70
CA SER A 50 4.87 -7.07 5.47
C SER A 50 4.36 -8.17 4.53
N PHE A 51 3.19 -7.97 3.93
CA PHE A 51 2.57 -8.92 3.01
C PHE A 51 1.74 -8.21 1.94
N VAL A 52 1.40 -8.95 0.88
CA VAL A 52 0.51 -8.49 -0.17
C VAL A 52 -0.83 -9.17 -0.01
N GLU A 53 -1.90 -8.37 0.07
CA GLU A 53 -3.28 -8.82 0.17
C GLU A 53 -4.00 -8.59 -1.16
N GLN A 54 -4.85 -9.53 -1.56
CA GLN A 54 -5.76 -9.42 -2.70
C GLN A 54 -7.16 -9.85 -2.26
N ASP A 55 -7.79 -9.05 -1.39
CA ASP A 55 -9.16 -9.28 -0.90
C ASP A 55 -10.08 -8.12 -1.34
N ALA A 56 -11.08 -8.47 -2.16
CA ALA A 56 -12.09 -7.54 -2.67
C ALA A 56 -12.86 -6.80 -1.56
N LYS A 57 -13.08 -7.44 -0.39
CA LYS A 57 -13.76 -6.79 0.75
C LYS A 57 -12.89 -5.71 1.38
N ARG A 58 -11.57 -5.90 1.43
CA ARG A 58 -10.63 -4.90 1.94
C ARG A 58 -10.48 -3.75 0.95
N GLU A 59 -10.41 -4.05 -0.35
CA GLU A 59 -10.40 -3.04 -1.41
C GLU A 59 -11.65 -2.13 -1.33
N GLN A 60 -12.84 -2.73 -1.18
CA GLN A 60 -14.08 -1.96 -1.05
C GLN A 60 -14.07 -1.04 0.19
N ARG A 61 -13.57 -1.51 1.34
CA ARG A 61 -13.42 -0.67 2.55
C ARG A 61 -12.51 0.52 2.29
N ASN A 62 -11.37 0.31 1.63
CA ASN A 62 -10.42 1.37 1.33
C ASN A 62 -11.03 2.42 0.38
N LYS A 63 -11.79 1.98 -0.64
CA LYS A 63 -12.56 2.89 -1.51
C LYS A 63 -13.55 3.73 -0.72
N THR A 64 -14.35 3.12 0.18
CA THR A 64 -15.34 3.84 0.99
C THR A 64 -14.71 4.87 1.93
N ILE A 65 -13.58 4.55 2.57
CA ILE A 65 -12.87 5.49 3.46
C ILE A 65 -12.37 6.72 2.70
N VAL A 66 -11.77 6.51 1.52
CA VAL A 66 -11.28 7.61 0.67
C VAL A 66 -12.45 8.49 0.24
N ILE A 67 -13.56 7.92 -0.21
CA ILE A 67 -14.74 8.71 -0.63
C ILE A 67 -15.35 9.47 0.55
N GLY A 68 -15.34 8.93 1.77
CA GLY A 68 -15.84 9.61 2.97
C GLY A 68 -15.00 10.80 3.43
N ILE A 69 -13.70 10.82 3.12
CA ILE A 69 -12.79 11.93 3.43
C ILE A 69 -12.88 13.05 2.36
N PHE A 70 -13.26 12.71 1.13
CA PHE A 70 -13.38 13.67 0.02
C PHE A 70 -14.82 14.06 -0.36
N ALA A 71 -15.84 13.47 0.24
CA ALA A 71 -17.22 13.93 0.05
C ALA A 71 -17.37 15.33 0.68
N PRO A 72 -17.78 16.37 -0.06
CA PRO A 72 -18.20 17.61 0.57
C PRO A 72 -19.38 17.28 1.47
N THR A 73 -19.18 17.37 2.78
CA THR A 73 -20.24 17.25 3.77
C THR A 73 -21.27 18.34 3.49
N ASN A 74 -22.38 17.96 2.86
CA ASN A 74 -23.59 18.77 2.85
C ASN A 74 -24.10 18.83 4.29
N PHE A 75 -23.64 19.82 5.06
CA PHE A 75 -24.33 20.29 6.25
C PHE A 75 -25.68 20.86 5.78
N ARG A 76 -26.72 20.01 5.80
CA ARG A 76 -28.10 20.47 5.70
C ARG A 76 -28.53 20.98 7.08
N ASN A 77 -28.74 22.29 7.18
CA ASN A 77 -29.67 22.87 8.17
C ASN A 77 -31.10 22.64 7.70
#